data_AF-A0A344LK14-F1
#
_entry.id   AF-A0A344LK14-F1
#
_cell.length_a   1.000
_cell.length_b   1.000
_cell.length_c   1.000
_cell.angle_alpha   90.00
_cell.angle_beta   90.00
_cell.angle_gamma   90.00
#
_symmetry.space_group_name_H-M   'P 1'
#
loop_
_entity.id
_entity.type
_entity.pdbx_description
1 polymer ?
#
loop_
_entity_poly.entity_id
_entity_poly.type
_entity_poly.pdbx_seq_one_letter_code
_entity_poly.pdbx_strand_id
1 'polypeptide(L)'
;MLALGLLGLVVLVLTPLLMAPAPPAPAVTVVRGKMGSKVDFFRDATVQEILRRKHFEVIVDNSGSREVATHDIDRYDFVFPSGQPAADLIMSSRLGSGKDAQAYVPFVSPIVLATYRPYALALQHAGVAAPMTAGREKPLFYEVDISRFVELTEQGRRWNDIGIREHGIQNNNLVLAHTSDVCLSNSGGTYQGLIAYAKNGSRIAAAEDEVTALAESLKPLYRAQGAPTPDRVPYYLSPEGQRIAPIVVIYEHQYLAHQLRRPPGQPDEERVLLYPADHFETQPSFIALNDNGRRLAELLRNDPELRNRAVELGFRVLDAEQDTASPQLTGLLAQRGLEAPSSGNDHTRAYLPPVDLFERLITTIGGCR
;
A
#
# COMPACT_ATOMS: atom_id res chain seq x y z
N MET A 1 -4.70 57.71 54.70
CA MET A 1 -5.26 56.34 54.82
C MET A 1 -6.12 55.91 53.63
N LEU A 2 -6.79 56.81 52.88
CA LEU A 2 -7.59 56.41 51.71
C LEU A 2 -6.81 55.89 50.49
N ALA A 3 -5.57 56.36 50.26
CA ALA A 3 -4.79 55.97 49.07
C ALA A 3 -4.26 54.52 49.11
N LEU A 4 -3.99 53.97 50.30
CA LEU A 4 -3.57 52.56 50.45
C LEU A 4 -4.74 51.58 50.29
N GLY A 5 -5.95 52.00 50.65
CA GLY A 5 -7.16 51.17 50.50
C GLY A 5 -7.53 50.96 49.02
N LEU A 6 -7.37 51.98 48.18
CA LEU A 6 -7.61 51.86 46.74
C LEU A 6 -6.57 50.97 46.03
N LEU A 7 -5.29 51.06 46.41
CA LEU A 7 -4.26 50.19 45.84
C LEU A 7 -4.49 48.71 46.21
N GLY A 8 -4.87 48.45 47.47
CA GLY A 8 -5.22 47.11 47.93
C GLY A 8 -6.44 46.51 47.23
N LEU A 9 -7.47 47.34 46.95
CA LEU A 9 -8.68 46.90 46.25
C LEU A 9 -8.43 46.60 44.76
N VAL A 10 -7.60 47.40 44.09
CA VAL A 10 -7.21 47.15 42.69
C VAL A 10 -6.41 45.86 42.56
N VAL A 11 -5.49 45.58 43.49
CA VAL A 11 -4.73 44.31 43.53
C VAL A 11 -5.65 43.13 43.82
N LEU A 12 -6.65 43.27 44.69
CA LEU A 12 -7.59 42.19 45.06
C LEU A 12 -8.62 41.87 43.95
N VAL A 13 -8.94 42.84 43.09
CA VAL A 13 -9.90 42.65 41.98
C VAL A 13 -9.20 42.20 40.69
N LEU A 14 -7.93 42.58 40.46
CA LEU A 14 -7.16 42.12 39.29
C LEU A 14 -6.52 40.73 39.47
N THR A 15 -6.20 40.32 40.69
CA THR A 15 -5.58 38.99 40.95
C THR A 15 -6.46 37.79 40.55
N PRO A 16 -7.78 37.75 40.77
CA PRO A 16 -8.63 36.65 40.28
C PRO A 16 -8.86 36.70 38.76
N LEU A 17 -8.71 37.87 38.11
CA LEU A 17 -8.85 38.01 36.66
C LEU A 17 -7.61 37.46 35.90
N LEU A 18 -6.44 37.49 36.54
CA LEU A 18 -5.19 36.86 36.07
C LEU A 18 -5.08 35.38 36.45
N MET A 19 -5.99 34.88 37.30
CA MET A 19 -6.08 33.48 37.77
C MET A 19 -7.30 32.76 37.19
N ALA A 20 -7.83 33.22 36.04
CA ALA A 20 -8.80 32.42 35.30
C ALA A 20 -8.16 31.05 35.00
N PRO A 21 -8.78 29.92 35.40
CA PRO A 21 -8.24 28.61 35.06
C PRO A 21 -8.09 28.55 33.54
N ALA A 22 -6.91 28.15 33.08
CA ALA A 22 -6.69 27.91 31.65
C ALA A 22 -7.85 27.03 31.15
N PRO A 23 -8.44 27.35 29.98
CA PRO A 23 -9.50 26.53 29.43
C PRO A 23 -9.01 25.07 29.41
N PRO A 24 -9.85 24.10 29.79
CA PRO A 24 -9.46 22.70 29.79
C PRO A 24 -8.89 22.37 28.42
N ALA A 25 -7.71 21.74 28.39
CA ALA A 25 -7.10 21.31 27.14
C ALA A 25 -8.17 20.56 26.32
N PRO A 26 -8.31 20.82 25.01
CA PRO A 26 -9.38 20.22 24.23
C PRO A 26 -9.30 18.70 24.37
N ALA A 27 -10.43 18.07 24.66
CA ALA A 27 -10.49 16.63 24.89
C ALA A 27 -9.93 15.89 23.67
N VAL A 28 -8.91 15.04 23.90
CA VAL A 28 -8.34 14.20 22.85
C VAL A 28 -9.39 13.19 22.42
N THR A 29 -9.69 13.15 21.12
CA THR A 29 -10.58 12.16 20.53
C THR A 29 -9.77 10.89 20.25
N VAL A 30 -10.02 9.83 21.03
CA VAL A 30 -9.42 8.52 20.78
C VAL A 30 -10.22 7.82 19.69
N VAL A 31 -9.56 7.45 18.61
CA VAL A 31 -10.16 6.79 17.44
C VAL A 31 -9.51 5.42 17.26
N ARG A 32 -10.32 4.37 17.24
CA ARG A 32 -9.87 2.99 17.06
C ARG A 32 -10.12 2.53 15.63
N GLY A 33 -9.10 1.95 15.02
CA GLY A 33 -9.21 1.39 13.68
C GLY A 33 -8.67 -0.03 13.55
N LYS A 34 -9.15 -0.74 12.54
CA LYS A 34 -8.59 -2.02 12.09
C LYS A 34 -8.05 -1.86 10.67
N MET A 35 -6.81 -2.28 10.42
CA MET A 35 -6.16 -2.00 9.14
C MET A 35 -5.17 -3.08 8.69
N GLY A 36 -4.80 -3.02 7.41
CA GLY A 36 -3.81 -3.90 6.81
C GLY A 36 -2.43 -3.25 6.62
N SER A 37 -1.82 -3.47 5.46
CA SER A 37 -0.42 -3.19 5.10
C SER A 37 -0.02 -1.71 5.01
N LYS A 38 -0.89 -0.77 5.41
CA LYS A 38 -0.60 0.68 5.46
C LYS A 38 -0.46 1.21 6.90
N VAL A 39 -0.31 0.30 7.87
CA VAL A 39 -0.16 0.60 9.29
C VAL A 39 1.05 1.50 9.61
N ASP A 40 2.09 1.45 8.77
CA ASP A 40 3.32 2.23 8.96
C ASP A 40 3.05 3.74 9.00
N PHE A 41 2.02 4.23 8.31
CA PHE A 41 1.61 5.63 8.40
C PHE A 41 1.19 6.02 9.82
N PHE A 42 0.30 5.25 10.46
CA PHE A 42 -0.20 5.56 11.82
C PHE A 42 0.80 5.21 12.93
N ARG A 43 1.81 4.41 12.62
CA ARG A 43 2.94 4.10 13.51
C ARG A 43 4.08 5.12 13.41
N ASP A 44 4.07 5.99 12.41
CA ASP A 44 5.07 7.04 12.27
C ASP A 44 4.94 8.07 13.40
N ALA A 45 6.05 8.32 14.10
CA ALA A 45 6.07 9.24 15.24
C ALA A 45 5.67 10.68 14.86
N THR A 46 5.99 11.12 13.64
CA THR A 46 5.62 12.46 13.16
C THR A 46 4.12 12.53 12.91
N VAL A 47 3.53 11.49 12.30
CA VAL A 47 2.08 11.38 12.12
C VAL A 47 1.35 11.40 13.46
N GLN A 48 1.80 10.63 14.44
CA GLN A 48 1.20 10.60 15.78
C GLN A 48 1.25 11.98 16.46
N GLU A 49 2.38 12.68 16.34
CA GLU A 49 2.55 14.01 16.90
C GLU A 49 1.69 15.06 16.18
N ILE A 50 1.57 14.99 14.84
CA ILE A 50 0.61 15.83 14.08
C ILE A 50 -0.82 15.56 14.56
N LEU A 51 -1.25 14.30 14.63
CA LEU A 51 -2.60 13.93 15.08
C LEU A 51 -2.89 14.42 16.50
N ARG A 52 -1.93 14.30 17.42
CA ARG A 52 -2.07 14.79 18.79
C ARG A 52 -2.26 16.31 18.84
N ARG A 53 -1.54 17.09 18.02
CA ARG A 53 -1.78 18.54 17.89
C ARG A 53 -3.15 18.87 17.32
N LYS A 54 -3.74 17.97 16.53
CA LYS A 54 -5.11 18.09 16.00
C LYS A 54 -6.16 17.47 16.93
N HIS A 55 -5.78 17.12 18.18
CA HIS A 55 -6.65 16.51 19.19
C HIS A 55 -7.17 15.12 18.85
N PHE A 56 -6.38 14.33 18.11
CA PHE A 56 -6.64 12.92 17.82
C PHE A 56 -5.56 12.01 18.42
N GLU A 57 -6.00 10.88 18.96
CA GLU A 57 -5.13 9.74 19.26
C GLU A 57 -5.68 8.54 18.50
N VAL A 58 -4.86 7.91 17.65
CA VAL A 58 -5.31 6.81 16.79
C VAL A 58 -4.68 5.51 17.24
N ILE A 59 -5.53 4.54 17.60
CA ILE A 59 -5.13 3.20 18.02
C ILE A 59 -5.51 2.22 16.92
N VAL A 60 -4.54 1.44 16.45
CA VAL A 60 -4.72 0.59 15.27
C VAL A 60 -4.43 -0.87 15.57
N ASP A 61 -5.39 -1.73 15.26
CA ASP A 61 -5.20 -3.17 15.22
C ASP A 61 -4.79 -3.57 13.80
N ASN A 62 -3.64 -4.23 13.68
CA ASN A 62 -3.15 -4.74 12.40
C ASN A 62 -3.69 -6.16 12.15
N SER A 63 -4.27 -6.38 10.98
CA SER A 63 -4.81 -7.68 10.54
C SER A 63 -4.67 -7.85 9.02
N GLY A 64 -4.77 -9.08 8.52
CA GLY A 64 -4.84 -9.32 7.07
C GLY A 64 -5.97 -8.51 6.44
N SER A 65 -5.76 -7.96 5.23
CA SER A 65 -6.77 -7.09 4.60
C SER A 65 -8.11 -7.81 4.39
N ARG A 66 -8.08 -9.11 4.16
CA ARG A 66 -9.29 -9.95 4.08
C ARG A 66 -9.92 -10.18 5.45
N GLU A 67 -9.12 -10.36 6.51
CA GLU A 67 -9.62 -10.49 7.88
C GLU A 67 -10.31 -9.22 8.39
N VAL A 68 -9.95 -8.04 7.87
CA VAL A 68 -10.69 -6.79 8.12
C VAL A 68 -12.14 -6.93 7.66
N ALA A 69 -12.39 -7.58 6.52
CA ALA A 69 -13.72 -7.71 5.94
C ALA A 69 -14.56 -8.84 6.52
N THR A 70 -13.93 -9.90 7.05
CA THR A 70 -14.63 -11.13 7.46
C THR A 70 -14.95 -11.23 8.94
N HIS A 71 -14.49 -10.29 9.77
CA HIS A 71 -14.69 -10.31 11.22
C HIS A 71 -15.46 -9.08 11.69
N ASP A 72 -15.95 -9.13 12.94
CA ASP A 72 -16.66 -7.99 13.54
C ASP A 72 -15.79 -6.73 13.58
N ILE A 73 -16.37 -5.66 13.04
CA ILE A 73 -15.79 -4.32 12.92
C ILE A 73 -16.62 -3.26 13.64
N ASP A 74 -17.71 -3.63 14.32
CA ASP A 74 -18.61 -2.69 15.00
C ASP A 74 -17.96 -1.94 16.16
N ARG A 75 -16.90 -2.49 16.75
CA ARG A 75 -16.15 -1.85 17.84
C ARG A 75 -15.19 -0.74 17.39
N TYR A 76 -15.01 -0.55 16.08
CA TYR A 76 -14.05 0.40 15.52
C TYR A 76 -14.74 1.64 14.97
N ASP A 77 -14.04 2.77 15.00
CA ASP A 77 -14.48 4.02 14.39
C ASP A 77 -14.21 4.05 12.88
N PHE A 78 -13.21 3.29 12.43
CA PHE A 78 -12.89 3.13 11.01
C PHE A 78 -12.24 1.78 10.72
N VAL A 79 -12.25 1.40 9.45
CA VAL A 79 -11.45 0.29 8.92
C VAL A 79 -10.69 0.72 7.68
N PHE A 80 -9.47 0.25 7.55
CA PHE A 80 -8.59 0.63 6.44
C PHE A 80 -7.96 -0.64 5.82
N PRO A 81 -8.75 -1.40 5.03
CA PRO A 81 -8.22 -2.52 4.26
C PRO A 81 -7.24 -2.03 3.19
N SER A 82 -6.29 -2.88 2.79
CA SER A 82 -5.21 -2.43 1.89
C SER A 82 -5.59 -2.35 0.42
N GLY A 83 -6.77 -2.83 0.03
CA GLY A 83 -7.26 -2.76 -1.35
C GLY A 83 -8.77 -2.94 -1.46
N GLN A 84 -9.25 -2.71 -2.69
CA GLN A 84 -10.65 -2.56 -3.03
C GLN A 84 -11.55 -3.77 -2.73
N PRO A 85 -11.17 -5.03 -2.99
CA PRO A 85 -12.07 -6.16 -2.75
C PRO A 85 -12.57 -6.25 -1.31
N ALA A 86 -11.67 -6.10 -0.33
CA ALA A 86 -12.04 -6.10 1.08
C ALA A 86 -12.89 -4.87 1.45
N ALA A 87 -12.64 -3.71 0.84
CA ALA A 87 -13.46 -2.52 1.05
C ALA A 87 -14.89 -2.73 0.52
N ASP A 88 -15.04 -3.32 -0.66
CA ASP A 88 -16.34 -3.59 -1.29
C ASP A 88 -17.15 -4.60 -0.47
N LEU A 89 -16.51 -5.63 0.08
CA LEU A 89 -17.15 -6.57 1.03
C LEU A 89 -17.70 -5.85 2.26
N ILE A 90 -16.89 -4.96 2.86
CA ILE A 90 -17.29 -4.21 4.05
C ILE A 90 -18.46 -3.26 3.73
N MET A 91 -18.36 -2.49 2.66
CA MET A 91 -19.40 -1.54 2.25
C MET A 91 -20.71 -2.27 1.93
N SER A 92 -20.65 -3.39 1.21
CA SER A 92 -21.82 -4.22 0.88
C SER A 92 -22.48 -4.79 2.14
N SER A 93 -21.68 -5.29 3.09
CA SER A 93 -22.16 -5.81 4.39
C SER A 93 -22.85 -4.74 5.23
N ARG A 94 -22.26 -3.52 5.29
CA ARG A 94 -22.81 -2.37 6.01
C ARG A 94 -24.13 -1.91 5.42
N LEU A 95 -24.18 -1.75 4.10
CA LEU A 95 -25.40 -1.39 3.36
C LEU A 95 -26.52 -2.40 3.60
N GLY A 96 -26.23 -3.70 3.49
CA GLY A 96 -27.20 -4.77 3.75
C GLY A 96 -27.71 -4.83 5.19
N SER A 97 -26.94 -4.30 6.14
CA SER A 97 -27.29 -4.23 7.57
C SER A 97 -27.89 -2.88 7.98
N GLY A 98 -28.09 -1.95 7.05
CA GLY A 98 -28.58 -0.59 7.34
C GLY A 98 -27.64 0.24 8.23
N LYS A 99 -26.34 -0.10 8.29
CA LYS A 99 -25.34 0.60 9.09
C LYS A 99 -24.61 1.61 8.22
N ASP A 100 -24.40 2.81 8.77
CA ASP A 100 -23.69 3.89 8.09
C ASP A 100 -22.20 3.54 7.88
N ALA A 101 -21.68 3.86 6.70
CA ALA A 101 -20.29 3.71 6.33
C ALA A 101 -19.96 4.63 5.15
N GLN A 102 -18.79 5.26 5.18
CA GLN A 102 -18.36 6.14 4.11
C GLN A 102 -16.89 5.89 3.74
N ALA A 103 -16.64 5.71 2.44
CA ALA A 103 -15.30 5.49 1.91
C ALA A 103 -14.59 6.82 1.59
N TYR A 104 -13.29 6.85 1.89
CA TYR A 104 -12.37 7.93 1.59
C TYR A 104 -11.08 7.36 1.02
N VAL A 105 -10.32 8.18 0.28
CA VAL A 105 -9.02 7.80 -0.27
C VAL A 105 -8.00 8.87 0.12
N PRO A 106 -7.41 8.77 1.33
CA PRO A 106 -6.45 9.77 1.79
C PRO A 106 -5.14 9.71 1.01
N PHE A 107 -4.73 8.50 0.62
CA PHE A 107 -3.55 8.23 -0.17
C PHE A 107 -3.59 6.80 -0.74
N VAL A 108 -2.87 6.58 -1.82
CA VAL A 108 -2.78 5.30 -2.53
C VAL A 108 -1.34 4.83 -2.63
N SER A 109 -1.19 3.53 -2.82
CA SER A 109 0.09 2.90 -3.16
C SER A 109 -0.21 1.68 -4.01
N PRO A 110 0.22 1.65 -5.28
CA PRO A 110 0.02 0.50 -6.15
C PRO A 110 0.84 -0.70 -5.66
N ILE A 111 0.42 -1.88 -6.11
CA ILE A 111 1.17 -3.13 -5.94
C ILE A 111 2.21 -3.23 -7.06
N VAL A 112 3.43 -3.58 -6.68
CA VAL A 112 4.59 -3.71 -7.57
C VAL A 112 5.36 -4.98 -7.26
N LEU A 113 6.19 -5.42 -8.21
CA LEU A 113 7.14 -6.51 -8.00
C LEU A 113 8.50 -5.89 -7.67
N ALA A 114 8.91 -5.98 -6.43
CA ALA A 114 10.20 -5.47 -5.99
C ALA A 114 11.29 -6.53 -6.15
N THR A 115 12.41 -6.12 -6.73
CA THR A 115 13.52 -7.01 -7.07
C THR A 115 14.87 -6.28 -6.97
N TYR A 116 15.91 -6.93 -7.47
CA TYR A 116 17.27 -6.41 -7.53
C TYR A 116 17.70 -6.24 -8.98
N ARG A 117 18.58 -5.28 -9.23
CA ARG A 117 19.04 -4.90 -10.56
C ARG A 117 19.50 -6.09 -11.42
N PRO A 118 20.31 -7.05 -10.94
CA PRO A 118 20.68 -8.22 -11.73
C PRO A 118 19.48 -9.05 -12.23
N TYR A 119 18.44 -9.20 -11.41
CA TYR A 119 17.22 -9.92 -11.79
C TYR A 119 16.40 -9.13 -12.82
N ALA A 120 16.27 -7.81 -12.66
CA ALA A 120 15.62 -6.96 -13.65
C ALA A 120 16.35 -6.99 -15.01
N LEU A 121 17.69 -6.97 -15.00
CA LEU A 121 18.51 -7.08 -16.21
C LEU A 121 18.37 -8.45 -16.88
N ALA A 122 18.31 -9.54 -16.11
CA ALA A 122 18.05 -10.88 -16.65
C ALA A 122 16.66 -10.97 -17.32
N LEU A 123 15.63 -10.39 -16.68
CA LEU A 123 14.30 -10.31 -17.27
C LEU A 123 14.27 -9.43 -18.52
N GLN A 124 15.03 -8.34 -18.54
CA GLN A 124 15.18 -7.48 -19.70
C GLN A 124 15.86 -8.22 -20.86
N HIS A 125 16.95 -8.94 -20.60
CA HIS A 125 17.62 -9.76 -21.61
C HIS A 125 16.68 -10.86 -22.16
N ALA A 126 15.82 -11.42 -21.32
CA ALA A 126 14.79 -12.37 -21.74
C ALA A 126 13.58 -11.73 -22.46
N GLY A 127 13.55 -10.40 -22.64
CA GLY A 127 12.43 -9.70 -23.28
C GLY A 127 11.13 -9.69 -22.47
N VAL A 128 11.24 -9.83 -21.15
CA VAL A 128 10.11 -9.85 -20.19
C VAL A 128 9.93 -8.51 -19.48
N ALA A 129 11.00 -7.72 -19.35
CA ALA A 129 10.96 -6.41 -18.74
C ALA A 129 11.66 -5.35 -19.60
N ALA A 130 11.29 -4.09 -19.44
CA ALA A 130 11.93 -2.96 -20.13
C ALA A 130 12.06 -1.76 -19.17
N PRO A 131 13.17 -1.00 -19.22
CA PRO A 131 13.27 0.26 -18.47
C PRO A 131 12.13 1.21 -18.80
N MET A 132 11.50 1.82 -17.79
CA MET A 132 10.44 2.81 -18.03
C MET A 132 11.01 4.14 -18.54
N THR A 133 12.23 4.48 -18.12
CA THR A 133 12.95 5.67 -18.61
C THR A 133 14.04 5.26 -19.58
N ALA A 134 13.80 5.47 -20.88
CA ALA A 134 14.78 5.16 -21.92
C ALA A 134 16.08 5.98 -21.77
N GLY A 135 17.22 5.37 -22.08
CA GLY A 135 18.53 6.04 -22.09
C GLY A 135 19.17 6.27 -20.71
N ARG A 136 18.52 5.87 -19.62
CA ARG A 136 19.12 5.89 -18.27
C ARG A 136 20.04 4.69 -18.09
N GLU A 137 21.27 4.91 -17.64
CA GLU A 137 22.25 3.84 -17.44
C GLU A 137 21.84 2.87 -16.31
N LYS A 138 21.29 3.42 -15.22
CA LYS A 138 20.82 2.68 -14.06
C LYS A 138 19.36 3.04 -13.74
N PRO A 139 18.39 2.51 -14.49
CA PRO A 139 16.97 2.73 -14.21
C PRO A 139 16.59 2.06 -12.89
N LEU A 140 15.76 2.72 -12.10
CA LEU A 140 15.17 2.17 -10.87
C LEU A 140 13.84 1.48 -11.14
N PHE A 141 13.20 1.81 -12.26
CA PHE A 141 11.87 1.33 -12.61
C PHE A 141 11.87 0.68 -13.99
N TYR A 142 11.22 -0.48 -14.03
CA TYR A 142 11.02 -1.28 -15.23
C TYR A 142 9.54 -1.59 -15.37
N GLU A 143 9.05 -1.66 -16.60
CA GLU A 143 7.78 -2.30 -16.91
C GLU A 143 8.02 -3.81 -17.07
N VAL A 144 7.06 -4.64 -16.64
CA VAL A 144 7.11 -6.11 -16.79
C VAL A 144 5.84 -6.64 -17.46
N ASP A 145 6.02 -7.51 -18.45
CA ASP A 145 4.96 -8.30 -19.06
C ASP A 145 4.66 -9.51 -18.16
N ILE A 146 3.51 -9.46 -17.48
CA ILE A 146 3.12 -10.51 -16.52
C ILE A 146 2.84 -11.84 -17.23
N SER A 147 2.30 -11.81 -18.45
CA SER A 147 2.03 -13.03 -19.22
C SER A 147 3.34 -13.77 -19.50
N ARG A 148 4.33 -13.07 -20.06
CA ARG A 148 5.66 -13.65 -20.33
C ARG A 148 6.40 -14.04 -19.06
N PHE A 149 6.27 -13.26 -17.99
CA PHE A 149 6.88 -13.59 -16.70
C PHE A 149 6.34 -14.91 -16.14
N VAL A 150 5.03 -15.12 -16.20
CA VAL A 150 4.40 -16.37 -15.73
C VAL A 150 4.74 -17.55 -16.65
N GLU A 151 4.82 -17.34 -17.96
CA GLU A 151 5.25 -18.38 -18.91
C GLU A 151 6.63 -18.95 -18.58
N LEU A 152 7.58 -18.12 -18.10
CA LEU A 152 8.88 -18.61 -17.62
C LEU A 152 8.72 -19.62 -16.49
N THR A 153 7.82 -19.34 -15.53
CA THR A 153 7.54 -20.26 -14.42
C THR A 153 6.91 -21.56 -14.93
N GLU A 154 5.92 -21.47 -15.81
CA GLU A 154 5.19 -22.62 -16.37
C GLU A 154 6.11 -23.54 -17.19
N GLN A 155 7.07 -22.97 -17.90
CA GLN A 155 8.11 -23.70 -18.63
C GLN A 155 9.21 -24.27 -17.73
N GLY A 156 9.13 -24.05 -16.42
CA GLY A 156 10.13 -24.51 -15.46
C GLY A 156 11.48 -23.81 -15.57
N ARG A 157 11.51 -22.60 -16.16
CA ARG A 157 12.75 -21.82 -16.34
C ARG A 157 13.29 -21.37 -15.00
N ARG A 158 14.59 -21.52 -14.83
CA ARG A 158 15.35 -21.05 -13.67
C ARG A 158 16.05 -19.75 -14.02
N TRP A 159 16.44 -18.99 -13.00
CA TRP A 159 17.19 -17.73 -13.19
C TRP A 159 18.48 -17.93 -14.00
N ASN A 160 19.21 -19.03 -13.74
CA ASN A 160 20.38 -19.43 -14.53
C ASN A 160 20.07 -19.64 -16.02
N ASP A 161 18.84 -20.04 -16.38
CA ASP A 161 18.44 -20.29 -17.77
C ASP A 161 18.12 -19.00 -18.52
N ILE A 162 17.95 -17.88 -17.82
CA ILE A 162 17.67 -16.55 -18.40
C ILE A 162 18.82 -15.56 -18.18
N GLY A 163 20.05 -16.07 -18.07
CA GLY A 163 21.26 -15.24 -18.12
C GLY A 163 21.64 -14.55 -16.81
N ILE A 164 21.04 -14.88 -15.65
CA ILE A 164 21.36 -14.20 -14.38
C ILE A 164 22.86 -14.22 -14.00
N ARG A 165 23.60 -15.24 -14.47
CA ARG A 165 25.05 -15.39 -14.23
C ARG A 165 25.87 -14.28 -14.88
N GLU A 166 25.40 -13.73 -16.00
CA GLU A 166 26.03 -12.60 -16.69
C GLU A 166 25.98 -11.32 -15.84
N HIS A 167 25.11 -11.30 -14.83
CA HIS A 167 24.96 -10.20 -13.87
C HIS A 167 25.53 -10.54 -12.47
N GLY A 168 26.44 -11.51 -12.40
CA GLY A 168 27.23 -11.78 -11.19
C GLY A 168 26.52 -12.59 -10.09
N ILE A 169 25.33 -13.13 -10.36
CA ILE A 169 24.56 -13.94 -9.41
C ILE A 169 24.40 -15.36 -9.96
N GLN A 170 24.48 -16.36 -9.07
CA GLN A 170 24.00 -17.70 -9.37
C GLN A 170 22.69 -17.96 -8.63
N ASN A 171 21.64 -18.33 -9.36
CA ASN A 171 20.37 -18.69 -8.77
C ASN A 171 19.74 -19.82 -9.59
N ASN A 172 19.62 -20.99 -8.97
CA ASN A 172 19.04 -22.17 -9.62
C ASN A 172 17.55 -22.35 -9.28
N ASN A 173 16.90 -21.39 -8.63
CA ASN A 173 15.46 -21.44 -8.37
C ASN A 173 14.67 -21.05 -9.62
N LEU A 174 13.40 -21.44 -9.64
CA LEU A 174 12.45 -21.03 -10.66
C LEU A 174 12.33 -19.50 -10.73
N VAL A 175 12.10 -18.98 -11.92
CA VAL A 175 11.70 -17.58 -12.10
C VAL A 175 10.26 -17.45 -11.61
N LEU A 176 10.06 -16.82 -10.46
CA LEU A 176 8.74 -16.53 -9.88
C LEU A 176 8.82 -15.35 -8.90
N ALA A 177 7.66 -14.79 -8.56
CA ALA A 177 7.51 -13.77 -7.52
C ALA A 177 6.92 -14.38 -6.24
N HIS A 178 7.45 -13.98 -5.09
CA HIS A 178 6.92 -14.41 -3.80
C HIS A 178 5.88 -13.41 -3.27
N THR A 179 4.72 -13.93 -2.88
CA THR A 179 3.61 -13.14 -2.30
C THR A 179 3.45 -13.40 -0.81
N SER A 180 2.80 -12.46 -0.11
CA SER A 180 2.19 -12.77 1.18
C SER A 180 1.03 -13.76 1.01
N ASP A 181 0.56 -14.37 2.11
CA ASP A 181 -0.54 -15.34 2.07
C ASP A 181 -1.77 -14.80 1.31
N VAL A 182 -2.21 -15.50 0.26
CA VAL A 182 -3.36 -15.10 -0.55
C VAL A 182 -4.68 -15.10 0.24
N CYS A 183 -4.78 -15.93 1.28
CA CYS A 183 -5.95 -16.03 2.13
C CYS A 183 -6.09 -14.87 3.13
N LEU A 184 -5.03 -14.09 3.34
CA LEU A 184 -4.99 -13.03 4.34
C LEU A 184 -4.70 -11.65 3.72
N SER A 185 -3.83 -11.60 2.71
CA SER A 185 -3.24 -10.37 2.20
C SER A 185 -3.87 -9.90 0.90
N ASN A 186 -4.08 -8.58 0.80
CA ASN A 186 -4.51 -7.97 -0.45
C ASN A 186 -3.44 -8.07 -1.54
N SER A 187 -2.15 -7.89 -1.20
CA SER A 187 -1.06 -8.01 -2.19
C SER A 187 -0.98 -9.40 -2.81
N GLY A 188 -1.16 -10.45 -2.01
CA GLY A 188 -1.25 -11.82 -2.50
C GLY A 188 -2.47 -12.02 -3.40
N GLY A 189 -3.66 -11.64 -2.94
CA GLY A 189 -4.89 -11.77 -3.72
C GLY A 189 -4.87 -11.01 -5.05
N THR A 190 -4.52 -9.72 -5.02
CA THR A 190 -4.48 -8.87 -6.22
C THR A 190 -3.45 -9.36 -7.22
N TYR A 191 -2.29 -9.86 -6.78
CA TYR A 191 -1.31 -10.45 -7.70
C TYR A 191 -1.82 -11.73 -8.36
N GLN A 192 -2.56 -12.58 -7.65
CA GLN A 192 -3.22 -13.73 -8.28
C GLN A 192 -4.30 -13.30 -9.27
N GLY A 193 -5.07 -12.25 -8.94
CA GLY A 193 -5.99 -11.61 -9.88
C GLY A 193 -5.29 -11.12 -11.15
N LEU A 194 -4.03 -10.67 -11.02
CA LEU A 194 -3.28 -10.09 -12.14
C LEU A 194 -2.77 -11.17 -13.07
N ILE A 195 -2.24 -12.25 -12.49
CA ILE A 195 -1.89 -13.45 -13.25
C ILE A 195 -3.13 -14.00 -13.95
N ALA A 196 -4.27 -14.09 -13.27
CA ALA A 196 -5.52 -14.57 -13.84
C ALA A 196 -5.96 -13.71 -15.04
N TYR A 197 -5.95 -12.39 -14.90
CA TYR A 197 -6.27 -11.46 -15.97
C TYR A 197 -5.35 -11.61 -17.19
N ALA A 198 -4.03 -11.67 -16.94
CA ALA A 198 -3.02 -11.88 -17.98
C ALA A 198 -3.22 -13.21 -18.72
N LYS A 199 -3.40 -14.31 -17.97
CA LYS A 199 -3.64 -15.66 -18.51
C LYS A 199 -4.95 -15.80 -19.27
N ASN A 200 -5.94 -14.97 -18.96
CA ASN A 200 -7.22 -14.92 -19.66
C ASN A 200 -7.20 -13.97 -20.88
N GLY A 201 -6.01 -13.63 -21.40
CA GLY A 201 -5.87 -12.78 -22.59
C GLY A 201 -6.27 -11.33 -22.33
N SER A 202 -5.90 -10.79 -21.16
CA SER A 202 -6.27 -9.42 -20.73
C SER A 202 -7.78 -9.21 -20.63
N ARG A 203 -8.52 -10.24 -20.19
CA ARG A 203 -9.97 -10.22 -20.01
C ARG A 203 -10.36 -10.65 -18.60
N ILE A 204 -11.30 -9.94 -18.02
CA ILE A 204 -11.90 -10.30 -16.74
C ILE A 204 -12.78 -11.53 -16.93
N ALA A 205 -12.54 -12.57 -16.14
CA ALA A 205 -13.40 -13.74 -16.11
C ALA A 205 -14.76 -13.34 -15.51
N ALA A 206 -15.85 -13.71 -16.19
CA ALA A 206 -17.19 -13.20 -15.89
C ALA A 206 -18.15 -14.28 -15.35
N ALA A 207 -17.76 -15.55 -15.40
CA ALA A 207 -18.55 -16.67 -14.94
C ALA A 207 -17.82 -17.49 -13.86
N GLU A 208 -18.59 -18.11 -12.95
CA GLU A 208 -18.02 -18.86 -11.83
C GLU A 208 -17.17 -20.07 -12.26
N ASP A 209 -17.61 -20.77 -13.31
CA ASP A 209 -16.92 -21.93 -13.88
C ASP A 209 -15.60 -21.52 -14.56
N GLU A 210 -15.63 -20.42 -15.31
CA GLU A 210 -14.43 -19.80 -15.92
C GLU A 210 -13.41 -19.43 -14.83
N VAL A 211 -13.84 -18.73 -13.78
CA VAL A 211 -13.00 -18.34 -12.65
C VAL A 211 -12.42 -19.56 -11.94
N THR A 212 -13.23 -20.59 -11.73
CA THR A 212 -12.80 -21.82 -11.05
C THR A 212 -11.75 -22.55 -11.88
N ALA A 213 -11.98 -22.73 -13.19
CA ALA A 213 -11.02 -23.37 -14.08
C ALA A 213 -9.68 -22.61 -14.13
N LEU A 214 -9.75 -21.27 -14.19
CA LEU A 214 -8.57 -20.42 -14.14
C LEU A 214 -7.84 -20.58 -12.81
N ALA A 215 -8.54 -20.50 -11.67
CA ALA A 215 -7.96 -20.70 -10.34
C ALA A 215 -7.24 -22.05 -10.20
N GLU A 216 -7.86 -23.15 -10.66
CA GLU A 216 -7.25 -24.48 -10.64
C GLU A 216 -5.95 -24.54 -11.45
N SER A 217 -5.92 -23.86 -12.62
CA SER A 217 -4.71 -23.78 -13.44
C SER A 217 -3.57 -23.00 -12.78
N LEU A 218 -3.88 -22.03 -11.91
CA LEU A 218 -2.89 -21.19 -11.22
C LEU A 218 -2.36 -21.79 -9.90
N LYS A 219 -3.06 -22.79 -9.33
CA LYS A 219 -2.63 -23.46 -8.09
C LYS A 219 -1.18 -23.95 -8.11
N PRO A 220 -0.66 -24.60 -9.17
CA PRO A 220 0.73 -25.05 -9.21
C PRO A 220 1.72 -23.89 -9.09
N LEU A 221 1.42 -22.75 -9.75
CA LEU A 221 2.25 -21.54 -9.68
C LEU A 221 2.27 -20.94 -8.28
N TYR A 222 1.11 -20.87 -7.63
CA TYR A 222 1.02 -20.41 -6.24
C TYR A 222 1.82 -21.32 -5.30
N ARG A 223 1.67 -22.64 -5.42
CA ARG A 223 2.39 -23.62 -4.60
C ARG A 223 3.90 -23.59 -4.81
N ALA A 224 4.37 -23.27 -6.01
CA ALA A 224 5.79 -23.16 -6.32
C ALA A 224 6.51 -22.05 -5.53
N GLN A 225 5.77 -21.06 -5.01
CA GLN A 225 6.32 -19.99 -4.17
C GLN A 225 6.79 -20.47 -2.79
N GLY A 226 6.40 -21.68 -2.38
CA GLY A 226 6.69 -22.24 -1.06
C GLY A 226 5.69 -21.79 0.02
N ALA A 227 6.10 -21.89 1.29
CA ALA A 227 5.23 -21.57 2.41
C ALA A 227 4.84 -20.06 2.41
N PRO A 228 3.57 -19.75 2.75
CA PRO A 228 3.13 -18.37 2.86
C PRO A 228 3.87 -17.68 4.02
N THR A 229 4.21 -16.40 3.84
CA THR A 229 4.68 -15.54 4.94
C THR A 229 3.74 -14.33 5.06
N PRO A 230 3.51 -13.80 6.27
CA PRO A 230 2.62 -12.65 6.44
C PRO A 230 3.12 -11.38 5.75
N ASP A 231 4.42 -11.09 5.83
CA ASP A 231 5.05 -9.90 5.25
C ASP A 231 6.34 -10.27 4.50
N ARG A 232 6.53 -9.67 3.32
CA ARG A 232 7.69 -9.90 2.44
C ARG A 232 8.69 -8.74 2.48
N VAL A 233 8.29 -7.56 2.97
CA VAL A 233 9.13 -6.35 2.96
C VAL A 233 10.40 -6.51 3.78
N PRO A 234 10.40 -7.08 5.01
CA PRO A 234 11.63 -7.26 5.78
C PRO A 234 12.65 -8.15 5.06
N TYR A 235 12.20 -9.18 4.33
CA TYR A 235 13.06 -10.05 3.54
C TYR A 235 13.66 -9.33 2.32
N TYR A 236 12.90 -8.42 1.70
CA TYR A 236 13.39 -7.61 0.58
C TYR A 236 14.36 -6.50 1.00
N LEU A 237 14.10 -5.87 2.15
CA LEU A 237 14.98 -4.80 2.64
C LEU A 237 16.23 -5.33 3.36
N SER A 238 16.31 -6.62 3.67
CA SER A 238 17.51 -7.20 4.29
C SER A 238 18.70 -7.22 3.34
N PRO A 239 19.95 -7.15 3.86
CA PRO A 239 21.16 -7.29 3.04
C PRO A 239 21.22 -8.60 2.25
N GLU A 240 20.65 -9.68 2.78
CA GLU A 240 20.60 -11.01 2.15
C GLU A 240 19.43 -11.19 1.20
N GLY A 241 18.55 -10.19 1.10
CA GLY A 241 17.27 -10.29 0.40
C GLY A 241 17.40 -10.76 -1.05
N GLN A 242 18.49 -10.37 -1.74
CA GLN A 242 18.79 -10.81 -3.11
C GLN A 242 18.89 -12.33 -3.24
N ARG A 243 19.32 -13.04 -2.19
CA ARG A 243 19.49 -14.49 -2.21
C ARG A 243 18.22 -15.23 -1.77
N ILE A 244 17.47 -14.66 -0.82
CA ILE A 244 16.35 -15.35 -0.15
C ILE A 244 14.98 -14.98 -0.72
N ALA A 245 14.86 -13.79 -1.34
CA ALA A 245 13.61 -13.28 -1.90
C ALA A 245 13.90 -12.47 -3.18
N PRO A 246 14.29 -13.13 -4.30
CA PRO A 246 14.69 -12.47 -5.55
C PRO A 246 13.66 -11.49 -6.10
N ILE A 247 12.38 -11.86 -6.03
CA ILE A 247 11.26 -11.01 -6.37
C ILE A 247 10.19 -11.17 -5.28
N VAL A 248 9.69 -10.05 -4.78
CA VAL A 248 8.55 -10.03 -3.85
C VAL A 248 7.46 -9.08 -4.34
N VAL A 249 6.21 -9.41 -4.04
CA VAL A 249 5.07 -8.53 -4.30
C VAL A 249 4.82 -7.64 -3.08
N ILE A 250 4.97 -6.34 -3.25
CA ILE A 250 4.86 -5.34 -2.18
C ILE A 250 4.08 -4.11 -2.65
N TYR A 251 3.88 -3.15 -1.75
CA TYR A 251 3.34 -1.84 -2.11
C TYR A 251 4.48 -0.86 -2.45
N GLU A 252 4.30 -0.04 -3.48
CA GLU A 252 5.28 0.93 -3.96
C GLU A 252 5.84 1.84 -2.85
N HIS A 253 4.97 2.35 -1.96
CA HIS A 253 5.39 3.24 -0.87
C HIS A 253 6.46 2.62 0.03
N GLN A 254 6.49 1.29 0.17
CA GLN A 254 7.45 0.59 1.04
C GLN A 254 8.87 0.68 0.46
N TYR A 255 8.99 0.61 -0.86
CA TYR A 255 10.25 0.87 -1.56
C TYR A 255 10.60 2.36 -1.57
N LEU A 256 9.63 3.23 -1.86
CA LEU A 256 9.89 4.68 -1.92
C LEU A 256 10.26 5.26 -0.56
N ALA A 257 9.62 4.81 0.53
CA ALA A 257 10.01 5.16 1.90
C ALA A 257 11.45 4.74 2.20
N HIS A 258 11.90 3.58 1.71
CA HIS A 258 13.29 3.16 1.82
C HIS A 258 14.22 4.12 1.06
N GLN A 259 13.89 4.48 -0.17
CA GLN A 259 14.68 5.43 -0.96
C GLN A 259 14.70 6.83 -0.34
N LEU A 260 13.59 7.32 0.20
CA LEU A 260 13.46 8.66 0.79
C LEU A 260 14.19 8.81 2.14
N ARG A 261 14.48 7.70 2.83
CA ARG A 261 15.36 7.68 4.02
C ARG A 261 16.84 7.80 3.68
N ARG A 262 17.23 7.57 2.42
CA ARG A 262 18.62 7.69 1.96
C ARG A 262 19.02 9.16 1.83
N PRO A 263 20.33 9.47 1.92
CA PRO A 263 20.83 10.80 1.60
C PRO A 263 20.42 11.23 0.18
N PRO A 264 20.07 12.51 -0.04
CA PRO A 264 19.76 13.04 -1.38
C PRO A 264 20.87 12.73 -2.39
N GLY A 265 20.48 12.33 -3.60
CA GLY A 265 21.42 11.96 -4.67
C GLY A 265 22.16 10.63 -4.47
N GLN A 266 21.84 9.86 -3.42
CA GLN A 266 22.45 8.55 -3.14
C GLN A 266 21.38 7.44 -3.07
N PRO A 267 20.62 7.21 -4.16
CA PRO A 267 19.64 6.13 -4.20
C PRO A 267 20.29 4.79 -3.87
N ASP A 268 19.51 3.87 -3.32
CA ASP A 268 19.82 2.45 -3.43
C ASP A 268 19.63 2.04 -4.89
N GLU A 269 20.75 1.88 -5.61
CA GLU A 269 20.74 1.48 -7.01
C GLU A 269 20.61 -0.04 -7.19
N GLU A 270 20.77 -0.84 -6.14
CA GLU A 270 20.69 -2.30 -6.26
C GLU A 270 19.24 -2.79 -6.24
N ARG A 271 18.38 -2.10 -5.49
CA ARG A 271 16.96 -2.39 -5.37
C ARG A 271 16.16 -1.63 -6.42
N VAL A 272 15.34 -2.34 -7.20
CA VAL A 272 14.53 -1.78 -8.30
C VAL A 272 13.10 -2.31 -8.25
N LEU A 273 12.18 -1.62 -8.92
CA LEU A 273 10.79 -2.05 -9.05
C LEU A 273 10.45 -2.45 -10.48
N LEU A 274 9.64 -3.49 -10.59
CA LEU A 274 8.95 -3.90 -11.80
C LEU A 274 7.48 -3.51 -11.66
N TYR A 275 6.99 -2.65 -12.54
CA TYR A 275 5.60 -2.26 -12.67
C TYR A 275 4.93 -3.18 -13.69
N PRO A 276 3.86 -3.92 -13.31
CA PRO A 276 3.07 -4.67 -14.28
C PRO A 276 2.57 -3.74 -15.39
N ALA A 277 2.74 -4.13 -16.66
CA ALA A 277 2.22 -3.37 -17.80
C ALA A 277 0.70 -3.17 -17.70
N ASP A 278 -0.01 -4.27 -17.38
CA ASP A 278 -1.40 -4.24 -16.95
C ASP A 278 -1.42 -4.12 -15.42
N HIS A 279 -1.74 -2.96 -14.88
CA HIS A 279 -1.83 -2.78 -13.43
C HIS A 279 -3.29 -2.61 -13.01
N PHE A 280 -3.65 -3.13 -11.83
CA PHE A 280 -4.95 -2.85 -11.23
C PHE A 280 -4.89 -1.53 -10.47
N GLU A 281 -5.83 -0.66 -10.80
CA GLU A 281 -6.14 0.48 -9.93
C GLU A 281 -7.01 -0.04 -8.78
N THR A 282 -6.46 -0.08 -7.56
CA THR A 282 -7.23 -0.44 -6.37
C THR A 282 -7.54 0.83 -5.60
N GLN A 283 -8.81 1.23 -5.56
CA GLN A 283 -9.32 2.34 -4.76
C GLN A 283 -10.68 1.90 -4.20
N PRO A 284 -10.83 1.65 -2.88
CA PRO A 284 -10.87 2.67 -1.83
C PRO A 284 -9.97 2.32 -0.64
N SER A 285 -9.70 3.28 0.25
CA SER A 285 -8.60 3.13 1.22
C SER A 285 -8.80 3.86 2.55
N PHE A 286 -10.02 3.95 3.06
CA PHE A 286 -10.36 4.28 4.46
C PHE A 286 -11.88 4.25 4.54
N ILE A 287 -12.46 3.43 5.40
CA ILE A 287 -13.92 3.36 5.59
C ILE A 287 -14.22 3.89 6.99
N ALA A 288 -14.82 5.07 7.05
CA ALA A 288 -15.37 5.60 8.28
C ALA A 288 -16.64 4.83 8.65
N LEU A 289 -16.70 4.35 9.90
CA LEU A 289 -17.85 3.60 10.43
C LEU A 289 -18.76 4.46 11.32
N ASN A 290 -18.29 5.64 11.71
CA ASN A 290 -19.01 6.61 12.52
C ASN A 290 -18.43 8.04 12.33
N ASP A 291 -18.95 9.01 13.10
CA ASP A 291 -18.52 10.41 13.06
C ASP A 291 -17.03 10.62 13.38
N ASN A 292 -16.47 9.87 14.33
CA ASN A 292 -15.05 9.98 14.67
C ASN A 292 -14.18 9.50 13.50
N GLY A 293 -14.57 8.38 12.88
CA GLY A 293 -13.95 7.89 11.65
C GLY A 293 -14.00 8.91 10.52
N ARG A 294 -15.16 9.56 10.31
CA ARG A 294 -15.32 10.62 9.30
C ARG A 294 -14.40 11.80 9.55
N ARG A 295 -14.36 12.30 10.79
CA ARG A 295 -13.48 13.44 11.15
C ARG A 295 -12.01 13.11 10.95
N LEU A 296 -11.59 11.88 11.27
CA LEU A 296 -10.23 11.43 11.00
C LEU A 296 -9.98 11.34 9.48
N ALA A 297 -10.91 10.81 8.70
CA ALA A 297 -10.77 10.70 7.25
C ALA A 297 -10.60 12.08 6.58
N GLU A 298 -11.42 13.05 6.98
CA GLU A 298 -11.33 14.44 6.51
C GLU A 298 -9.99 15.07 6.90
N LEU A 299 -9.51 14.81 8.12
CA LEU A 299 -8.20 15.28 8.56
C LEU A 299 -7.07 14.69 7.70
N LEU A 300 -7.09 13.38 7.44
CA LEU A 300 -6.10 12.71 6.58
C LEU A 300 -6.13 13.23 5.14
N ARG A 301 -7.31 13.56 4.61
CA ARG A 301 -7.48 14.05 3.23
C ARG A 301 -7.04 15.50 3.06
N ASN A 302 -7.28 16.36 4.05
CA ASN A 302 -7.20 17.81 3.87
C ASN A 302 -6.04 18.46 4.65
N ASP A 303 -5.51 17.83 5.70
CA ASP A 303 -4.45 18.45 6.50
C ASP A 303 -3.10 18.43 5.76
N PRO A 304 -2.48 19.59 5.49
CA PRO A 304 -1.26 19.66 4.71
C PRO A 304 -0.07 18.98 5.38
N GLU A 305 0.00 18.95 6.72
CA GLU A 305 1.11 18.30 7.44
C GLU A 305 1.02 16.78 7.30
N LEU A 306 -0.18 16.21 7.47
CA LEU A 306 -0.42 14.77 7.28
C LEU A 306 -0.20 14.33 5.83
N ARG A 307 -0.69 15.12 4.87
CA ARG A 307 -0.48 14.84 3.43
C ARG A 307 0.99 14.88 3.05
N ASN A 308 1.72 15.91 3.48
CA ASN A 308 3.16 16.00 3.24
C ASN A 308 3.90 14.81 3.86
N ARG A 309 3.53 14.42 5.10
CA ARG A 309 4.14 13.26 5.74
C ARG A 309 3.83 11.95 5.02
N ALA A 310 2.62 11.78 4.46
CA ALA A 310 2.29 10.64 3.62
C ALA A 310 3.20 10.55 2.39
N VAL A 311 3.46 11.69 1.75
CA VAL A 311 4.39 11.78 0.59
C VAL A 311 5.83 11.45 0.99
N GLU A 312 6.29 11.92 2.15
CA GLU A 312 7.63 11.56 2.70
C GLU A 312 7.74 10.07 3.04
N LEU A 313 6.62 9.41 3.32
CA LEU A 313 6.52 7.97 3.51
C LEU A 313 6.28 7.21 2.18
N GLY A 314 6.40 7.88 1.04
CA GLY A 314 6.33 7.27 -0.29
C GLY A 314 4.92 7.03 -0.81
N PHE A 315 3.88 7.49 -0.12
CA PHE A 315 2.51 7.36 -0.60
C PHE A 315 2.18 8.39 -1.68
N ARG A 316 1.28 8.02 -2.59
CA ARG A 316 0.67 8.94 -3.56
C ARG A 316 -0.57 9.56 -2.91
N VAL A 317 -0.52 10.85 -2.61
CA VAL A 317 -1.70 11.60 -2.17
C VAL A 317 -2.52 12.04 -3.38
N LEU A 318 -3.84 12.01 -3.27
CA LEU A 318 -4.72 12.48 -4.33
C LEU A 318 -4.97 13.98 -4.22
N ASP A 319 -5.18 14.64 -5.35
CA ASP A 319 -5.69 16.00 -5.39
C ASP A 319 -7.16 15.98 -4.93
N ALA A 320 -7.48 16.81 -3.93
CA ALA A 320 -8.80 16.81 -3.29
C ALA A 320 -9.92 17.30 -4.22
N GLU A 321 -9.58 18.00 -5.31
CA GLU A 321 -10.55 18.53 -6.27
C GLU A 321 -10.72 17.65 -7.52
N GLN A 322 -9.77 16.77 -7.82
CA GLN A 322 -9.68 16.08 -9.12
C GLN A 322 -9.59 14.55 -9.02
N ASP A 323 -9.49 13.97 -7.83
CA ASP A 323 -9.31 12.53 -7.60
C ASP A 323 -8.17 11.91 -8.46
N THR A 324 -7.18 12.72 -8.84
CA THR A 324 -5.98 12.30 -9.57
C THR A 324 -4.76 12.33 -8.66
N ALA A 325 -3.71 11.56 -9.01
CA ALA A 325 -2.47 11.56 -8.24
C ALA A 325 -1.83 12.96 -8.25
N SER A 326 -1.62 13.52 -7.05
CA SER A 326 -0.97 14.81 -6.90
C SER A 326 0.50 14.76 -7.36
N PRO A 327 1.05 15.82 -7.99
CA PRO A 327 2.45 15.88 -8.38
C PRO A 327 3.42 15.94 -7.19
N GLN A 328 2.91 16.00 -5.94
CA GLN A 328 3.72 16.14 -4.71
C GLN A 328 4.79 15.05 -4.58
N LEU A 329 4.46 13.78 -4.85
CA LEU A 329 5.43 12.68 -4.75
C LEU A 329 6.52 12.80 -5.81
N THR A 330 6.15 13.02 -7.07
CA THR A 330 7.08 13.24 -8.17
C THR A 330 8.01 14.43 -7.90
N GLY A 331 7.46 15.53 -7.38
CA GLY A 331 8.23 16.71 -6.97
C GLY A 331 9.23 16.42 -5.87
N LEU A 332 8.83 15.69 -4.81
CA LEU A 332 9.73 15.28 -3.73
C LEU A 332 10.85 14.37 -4.25
N LEU A 333 10.52 13.37 -5.06
CA LEU A 333 11.50 12.44 -5.63
C LEU A 333 12.54 13.20 -6.47
N ALA A 334 12.09 14.13 -7.34
CA ALA A 334 12.99 14.95 -8.13
C ALA A 334 13.91 15.83 -7.25
N GLN A 335 13.37 16.46 -6.20
CA GLN A 335 14.18 17.24 -5.24
C GLN A 335 15.21 16.39 -4.50
N ARG A 336 14.93 15.10 -4.30
CA ARG A 336 15.86 14.14 -3.70
C ARG A 336 16.83 13.50 -4.71
N GLY A 337 16.75 13.86 -6.00
CA GLY A 337 17.55 13.28 -7.06
C GLY A 337 17.18 11.83 -7.39
N LEU A 338 15.95 11.43 -7.10
CA LEU A 338 15.43 10.09 -7.37
C LEU A 338 14.66 10.09 -8.70
N GLU A 339 14.70 8.96 -9.41
CA GLU A 339 13.78 8.70 -10.51
C GLU A 339 12.35 8.75 -9.97
N ALA A 340 11.43 9.34 -10.73
CA ALA A 340 10.01 9.31 -10.40
C ALA A 340 9.33 8.18 -11.19
N PRO A 341 8.50 7.34 -10.56
CA PRO A 341 7.69 6.37 -11.28
C PRO A 341 6.68 7.11 -12.16
N SER A 342 6.12 6.44 -13.18
CA SER A 342 5.11 7.08 -14.04
C SER A 342 3.94 7.61 -13.19
N SER A 343 3.26 8.63 -13.70
CA SER A 343 2.12 9.28 -13.04
C SER A 343 0.92 8.35 -12.87
N GLY A 344 0.97 7.11 -13.37
CA GLY A 344 -0.13 6.14 -13.33
C GLY A 344 -1.21 6.38 -14.39
N ASN A 345 -1.04 7.38 -15.26
CA ASN A 345 -2.07 7.78 -16.22
C ASN A 345 -1.85 7.19 -17.63
N ASP A 346 -0.67 6.64 -17.91
CA ASP A 346 -0.24 6.29 -19.27
C ASP A 346 -0.33 4.78 -19.58
N HIS A 347 -0.80 3.95 -18.64
CA HIS A 347 -0.84 2.50 -18.79
C HIS A 347 -2.29 1.99 -18.76
N THR A 348 -2.58 0.96 -19.57
CA THR A 348 -3.90 0.30 -19.64
C THR A 348 -4.31 -0.19 -18.24
N ARG A 349 -5.48 0.26 -17.79
CA ARG A 349 -6.04 -0.11 -16.48
C ARG A 349 -6.66 -1.50 -16.56
N ALA A 350 -6.18 -2.42 -15.73
CA ALA A 350 -6.89 -3.66 -15.47
C ALA A 350 -7.91 -3.43 -14.33
N TYR A 351 -9.01 -4.19 -14.31
CA TYR A 351 -9.96 -4.21 -13.19
C TYR A 351 -10.09 -5.62 -12.64
N LEU A 352 -10.14 -5.75 -11.31
CA LEU A 352 -10.40 -7.04 -10.69
C LEU A 352 -11.82 -7.51 -11.05
N PRO A 353 -12.07 -8.83 -11.09
CA PRO A 353 -13.42 -9.35 -11.18
C PRO A 353 -14.33 -8.80 -10.07
N PRO A 354 -15.66 -8.81 -10.25
CA PRO A 354 -16.61 -8.61 -9.18
C PRO A 354 -16.21 -9.37 -7.91
N VAL A 355 -16.47 -8.78 -6.75
CA VAL A 355 -15.87 -9.21 -5.48
C VAL A 355 -16.15 -10.67 -5.15
N ASP A 356 -17.31 -11.20 -5.49
CA ASP A 356 -17.71 -12.61 -5.34
C ASP A 356 -16.86 -13.55 -6.22
N LEU A 357 -16.63 -13.17 -7.49
CA LEU A 357 -15.78 -13.91 -8.41
C LEU A 357 -14.31 -13.82 -8.01
N PHE A 358 -13.84 -12.65 -7.58
CA PHE A 358 -12.49 -12.48 -7.07
C PHE A 358 -12.26 -13.31 -5.79
N GLU A 359 -13.21 -13.31 -4.87
CA GLU A 359 -13.19 -14.13 -3.66
C GLU A 359 -13.11 -15.62 -4.00
N ARG A 360 -13.89 -16.08 -4.99
CA ARG A 360 -13.80 -17.45 -5.50
C ARG A 360 -12.42 -17.76 -6.08
N LEU A 361 -11.87 -16.88 -6.91
CA LEU A 361 -10.53 -17.04 -7.49
C LEU A 361 -9.48 -17.29 -6.38
N ILE A 362 -9.41 -16.41 -5.39
CA ILE A 362 -8.36 -16.46 -4.37
C ILE A 362 -8.58 -17.58 -3.33
N THR A 363 -9.82 -17.90 -2.99
CA THR A 363 -10.13 -19.04 -2.09
C THR A 363 -9.80 -20.37 -2.76
N THR A 364 -10.12 -20.52 -4.04
CA THR A 364 -9.75 -21.70 -4.82
C THR A 364 -8.23 -21.81 -4.92
N ILE A 365 -7.49 -20.75 -5.29
CA ILE A 365 -6.03 -20.79 -5.39
C ILE A 365 -5.37 -21.12 -4.04
N GLY A 366 -5.76 -20.41 -2.99
CA GLY A 366 -5.16 -20.52 -1.66
C GLY A 366 -5.58 -21.76 -0.87
N GLY A 367 -6.71 -22.37 -1.22
CA GLY A 367 -7.34 -23.38 -0.37
C GLY A 367 -7.77 -22.79 0.99
N CYS A 368 -8.21 -21.53 0.99
CA CYS A 368 -8.62 -20.81 2.19
C CYS A 368 -9.84 -21.49 2.80
N ARG A 369 -9.82 -21.68 4.13
CA ARG A 369 -10.91 -22.33 4.88
C ARG A 369 -11.79 -21.32 5.58
#